data_AF-A0AAV0XE08-F1
#
_entry.id   AF-A0AAV0XE08-F1
#
_cell.length_a   1.000
_cell.length_b   1.000
_cell.length_c   1.000
_cell.angle_alpha   90.00
_cell.angle_beta   90.00
_cell.angle_gamma   90.00
#
_symmetry.space_group_name_H-M   'P 1'
#
loop_
_entity.id
_entity.type
_entity.pdbx_description
1 polymer ?
#
loop_
_entity_poly.entity_id
_entity_poly.type
_entity_poly.pdbx_seq_one_letter_code
_entity_poly.pdbx_strand_id
1 'polypeptide(L)'
;MPGKIPLDKATLTTLMIPTCTGERDVYQFIKACDLACSPVEKEDLPILMKFINTKLFDQALNVCRYRDMNDWEGIKLILFAFEPQQSTSSLQVALNSVRMRSNEDVHMRDV
;
A
#
# COMPACT_ATOMS: atom_id res chain seq x y z
N MET A 1 13.35 5.68 34.39
CA MET A 1 13.07 6.41 33.14
C MET A 1 13.96 5.86 32.04
N PRO A 2 13.56 5.96 30.76
CA PRO A 2 12.53 5.19 30.09
C PRO A 2 13.07 3.80 29.66
N GLY A 3 12.24 2.76 29.77
CA GLY A 3 12.58 1.44 29.25
C GLY A 3 12.77 1.52 27.74
N LYS A 4 13.93 1.05 27.26
CA LYS A 4 14.15 0.85 25.83
C LYS A 4 13.12 -0.17 25.37
N ILE A 5 12.10 0.30 24.63
CA ILE A 5 11.26 -0.59 23.83
C ILE A 5 12.26 -1.31 22.92
N PRO A 6 12.41 -2.64 23.00
CA PRO A 6 13.21 -3.36 22.03
C PRO A 6 12.62 -2.98 20.68
N LEU A 7 13.46 -2.47 19.78
CA LEU A 7 13.07 -2.16 18.44
C LEU A 7 12.79 -3.50 17.74
N ASP A 8 11.63 -4.08 18.02
CA ASP A 8 11.22 -5.36 17.50
C ASP A 8 11.00 -5.23 15.99
N LYS A 9 11.00 -6.36 15.30
CA LYS A 9 10.81 -6.37 13.84
C LYS A 9 9.51 -5.67 13.44
N ALA A 10 8.47 -5.75 14.26
CA ALA A 10 7.17 -5.11 14.03
C ALA A 10 7.23 -3.57 14.10
N THR A 11 8.05 -3.02 14.99
CA THR A 11 8.28 -1.57 15.16
C THR A 11 9.14 -1.02 14.02
N LEU A 12 10.11 -1.80 13.54
CA LEU A 12 10.89 -1.45 12.35
C LEU A 12 10.07 -1.48 11.06
N THR A 13 9.23 -2.51 10.87
CA THR A 13 8.38 -2.60 9.68
C THR A 13 7.31 -1.51 9.66
N THR A 14 6.74 -1.14 10.81
CA THR A 14 5.76 -0.04 10.91
C THR A 14 6.34 1.35 10.64
N LEU A 15 7.60 1.59 10.97
CA LEU A 15 8.30 2.84 10.62
C LEU A 15 8.45 3.04 9.11
N MET A 16 8.45 1.96 8.32
CA MET A 16 8.62 2.02 6.87
C MET A 16 7.29 2.12 6.10
N ILE A 17 6.15 2.03 6.78
CA ILE A 17 4.84 2.18 6.12
C ILE A 17 4.62 3.66 5.79
N PRO A 18 4.45 4.03 4.50
CA PRO A 18 4.18 5.41 4.11
C PRO A 18 2.78 5.84 4.56
N THR A 19 2.46 7.12 4.42
CA THR A 19 1.08 7.60 4.60
C THR A 19 0.22 7.27 3.36
N CYS A 20 -1.10 7.20 3.55
CA CYS A 20 -2.09 6.98 2.50
C CYS A 20 -3.19 8.05 2.57
N THR A 21 -3.34 8.89 1.54
CA THR A 21 -4.40 9.89 1.40
C THR A 21 -5.59 9.36 0.59
N GLY A 22 -5.36 8.31 -0.21
CA GLY A 22 -6.38 7.74 -1.10
C GLY A 22 -6.22 8.20 -2.56
N GLU A 23 -5.05 8.68 -2.96
CA GLU A 23 -4.80 9.13 -4.33
C GLU A 23 -3.78 8.22 -5.03
N ARG A 24 -2.62 8.76 -5.44
CA ARG A 24 -1.58 8.03 -6.17
C ARG A 24 -0.71 7.14 -5.28
N ASP A 25 -0.91 7.23 -3.98
CA ASP A 25 -0.12 6.59 -2.93
C ASP A 25 -0.71 5.25 -2.45
N VAL A 26 -1.95 4.94 -2.85
CA VAL A 26 -2.68 3.72 -2.47
C VAL A 26 -1.90 2.45 -2.81
N TYR A 27 -1.41 2.31 -4.05
CA TYR A 27 -0.65 1.14 -4.48
C TYR A 27 0.58 0.88 -3.61
N GLN A 28 1.39 1.92 -3.39
CA GLN A 28 2.64 1.83 -2.64
C GLN A 28 2.38 1.54 -1.17
N PHE A 29 1.32 2.14 -0.62
CA PHE A 29 0.87 1.87 0.75
C PHE A 29 0.44 0.42 0.94
N ILE A 30 -0.44 -0.11 0.07
CA ILE A 30 -0.89 -1.51 0.13
C ILE A 30 0.30 -2.46 0.09
N LYS A 31 1.25 -2.22 -0.83
CA LYS A 31 2.45 -3.05 -0.95
C LYS A 31 3.33 -3.01 0.30
N ALA A 32 3.50 -1.84 0.91
CA ALA A 32 4.27 -1.69 2.15
C ALA A 32 3.59 -2.42 3.33
N CYS A 33 2.26 -2.32 3.43
CA CYS A 33 1.49 -3.03 4.44
C CYS A 33 1.52 -4.56 4.25
N ASP A 34 1.41 -5.07 3.02
CA ASP A 34 1.55 -6.51 2.74
C ASP A 34 2.93 -7.04 3.19
N LEU A 35 4.00 -6.27 2.93
CA LEU A 35 5.35 -6.60 3.39
C LEU A 35 5.48 -6.53 4.91
N ALA A 36 4.79 -5.59 5.56
CA ALA A 36 4.81 -5.43 7.01
C ALA A 36 3.98 -6.51 7.73
N CYS A 37 2.89 -7.01 7.12
CA CYS A 37 2.05 -8.08 7.65
C CYS A 37 2.70 -9.47 7.51
N SER A 38 3.50 -9.70 6.46
CA SER A 38 4.10 -11.01 6.17
C SER A 38 4.95 -11.63 7.29
N PRO A 39 5.82 -10.89 8.02
CA PRO A 39 6.69 -11.47 9.05
C PRO A 39 6.12 -11.40 10.47
N VAL A 40 4.90 -10.87 10.66
CA VAL A 40 4.33 -10.57 11.98
C VAL A 40 3.50 -11.74 12.49
N GLU A 41 3.71 -12.13 13.76
CA GLU A 41 2.95 -13.19 14.41
C GLU A 41 1.49 -12.75 14.66
N LYS A 42 0.57 -13.72 14.81
CA LYS A 42 -0.87 -13.42 14.90
C LYS A 42 -1.22 -12.55 16.11
N GLU A 43 -0.46 -12.70 17.18
CA GLU A 43 -0.59 -12.00 18.45
C GLU A 43 -0.25 -10.50 18.31
N ASP A 44 0.64 -10.16 17.37
CA ASP A 44 1.13 -8.79 17.13
C ASP A 44 0.36 -8.07 16.02
N LEU A 45 -0.43 -8.78 15.20
CA LEU A 45 -1.28 -8.20 14.16
C LEU A 45 -2.17 -7.05 14.65
N PRO A 46 -2.84 -7.12 15.82
CA PRO A 46 -3.67 -6.02 16.31
C PRO A 46 -2.88 -4.73 16.57
N ILE A 47 -1.61 -4.84 16.98
CA ILE A 47 -0.74 -3.69 17.20
C ILE A 47 -0.33 -3.10 15.84
N LEU A 48 0.05 -3.95 14.88
CA LEU A 48 0.35 -3.53 13.50
C LEU A 48 -0.85 -2.81 12.87
N MET A 49 -2.07 -3.32 13.03
CA MET A 49 -3.29 -2.69 12.51
C MET A 49 -3.49 -1.29 13.08
N LYS A 50 -3.26 -1.09 14.39
CA LYS A 50 -3.31 0.25 15.00
C LYS A 50 -2.32 1.20 14.33
N PHE A 51 -1.10 0.75 14.04
CA PHE A 51 -0.11 1.58 13.33
C PHE A 51 -0.54 1.89 11.89
N ILE A 52 -1.01 0.92 11.12
CA ILE A 52 -1.53 1.12 9.76
C ILE A 52 -2.64 2.19 9.76
N ASN A 53 -3.55 2.13 10.74
CA ASN A 53 -4.62 3.11 10.88
C ASN A 53 -4.11 4.54 11.13
N THR A 54 -3.00 4.72 11.84
CA THR A 54 -2.38 6.05 12.02
C THR A 54 -1.74 6.61 10.75
N LYS A 55 -1.59 5.80 9.71
CA LYS A 55 -1.01 6.20 8.43
C LYS A 55 -2.07 6.58 7.38
N LEU A 56 -3.35 6.42 7.68
CA LEU A 56 -4.45 6.84 6.82
C LEU A 56 -4.79 8.31 7.05
N PHE A 57 -4.92 9.07 5.97
CA PHE A 57 -5.26 10.49 5.96
C PHE A 57 -6.36 10.78 4.92
N ASP A 58 -6.92 11.98 4.99
CA ASP A 58 -7.87 12.54 4.02
C ASP A 58 -8.96 11.56 3.57
N GLN A 59 -9.02 11.24 2.28
CA GLN A 59 -10.08 10.43 1.70
C GLN A 59 -9.99 8.98 2.18
N ALA A 60 -8.77 8.42 2.26
CA ALA A 60 -8.55 7.08 2.82
C ALA A 60 -9.04 6.98 4.27
N LEU A 61 -8.70 7.96 5.11
CA LEU A 61 -9.19 8.03 6.49
C LEU A 61 -10.71 8.15 6.55
N ASN A 62 -11.32 9.00 5.72
CA ASN A 62 -12.76 9.23 5.72
C ASN A 62 -13.58 7.97 5.36
N VAL A 63 -13.07 7.13 4.45
CA VAL A 63 -13.76 5.89 4.07
C VAL A 63 -13.54 4.79 5.11
N CYS A 64 -12.41 4.82 5.81
CA CYS A 64 -12.01 3.76 6.74
C CYS A 64 -12.43 4.02 8.21
N ARG A 65 -12.63 5.28 8.63
CA ARG A 65 -12.92 5.69 10.03
C ARG A 65 -14.11 5.02 10.73
N TYR A 66 -15.07 4.48 9.97
CA TYR A 66 -16.28 3.84 10.52
C TYR A 66 -16.33 2.33 10.28
N ARG A 67 -15.26 1.78 9.70
CA ARG A 67 -15.15 0.35 9.43
C ARG A 67 -14.40 -0.31 10.58
N ASP A 68 -14.69 -1.58 10.81
CA ASP A 68 -13.90 -2.37 11.74
C ASP A 68 -12.50 -2.57 11.13
N MET A 69 -11.51 -1.86 11.68
CA MET A 69 -10.15 -1.74 11.13
C MET A 69 -9.18 -2.71 11.80
N ASN A 70 -9.69 -3.85 12.27
CA ASN A 70 -8.91 -4.91 12.89
C ASN A 70 -8.46 -5.98 11.90
N ASP A 71 -8.88 -5.89 10.63
CA ASP A 71 -8.51 -6.81 9.56
C ASP A 71 -7.89 -6.05 8.37
N TRP A 72 -6.65 -6.39 8.04
CA TRP A 72 -5.91 -5.80 6.92
C TRP A 72 -6.60 -6.08 5.58
N GLU A 73 -7.13 -7.28 5.36
CA GLU A 73 -7.75 -7.64 4.09
C GLU A 73 -9.02 -6.81 3.85
N GLY A 74 -9.79 -6.54 4.91
CA GLY A 74 -10.92 -5.62 4.87
C GLY A 74 -10.52 -4.19 4.48
N ILE A 75 -9.45 -3.64 5.07
CA ILE A 75 -8.93 -2.30 4.74
C ILE A 75 -8.42 -2.27 3.30
N LYS A 76 -7.65 -3.28 2.89
CA LYS A 76 -7.09 -3.41 1.55
C LYS A 76 -8.17 -3.41 0.48
N LEU A 77 -9.27 -4.12 0.69
CA LEU A 77 -10.38 -4.19 -0.24
C LEU A 77 -11.09 -2.84 -0.43
N ILE A 78 -11.17 -2.03 0.62
CA ILE A 78 -11.68 -0.66 0.55
C ILE A 78 -10.71 0.23 -0.23
N LEU A 79 -9.42 0.11 0.06
CA LEU A 79 -8.39 0.92 -0.61
C LEU A 79 -8.30 0.60 -2.11
N PHE A 80 -8.56 -0.64 -2.54
CA PHE A 80 -8.64 -0.98 -3.97
C PHE A 80 -9.73 -0.21 -4.73
N ALA A 81 -10.78 0.29 -4.05
CA ALA A 81 -11.81 1.10 -4.71
C ALA A 81 -11.30 2.46 -5.19
N PHE A 82 -10.14 2.92 -4.69
CA PHE A 82 -9.51 4.16 -5.11
C PHE A 82 -8.67 3.99 -6.39
N GLU A 83 -8.25 2.77 -6.70
CA GLU A 83 -7.54 2.51 -7.96
C GLU A 83 -8.54 2.43 -9.12
N PRO A 84 -8.32 3.18 -10.21
CA PRO A 84 -9.13 3.03 -11.40
C PRO A 84 -8.96 1.62 -11.95
N GLN A 85 -10.02 0.81 -11.92
CA GLN A 85 -10.02 -0.49 -12.57
C GLN A 85 -9.96 -0.28 -14.09
N GLN A 86 -8.74 -0.36 -14.65
CA GLN A 86 -8.57 -0.32 -16.09
C GLN A 86 -8.99 -1.68 -16.67
N SER A 87 -9.98 -1.66 -17.55
CA SER A 87 -10.35 -2.86 -18.30
C SER A 87 -9.22 -3.26 -19.25
N THR A 88 -9.12 -4.55 -19.57
CA THR A 88 -8.18 -5.05 -20.60
C THR A 88 -8.33 -4.29 -21.92
N SER A 89 -9.56 -3.93 -22.30
CA SER A 89 -9.81 -3.13 -23.50
C SER A 89 -9.24 -1.71 -23.40
N SER A 90 -9.38 -1.04 -22.26
CA SER A 90 -8.83 0.30 -22.04
C SER A 90 -7.30 0.28 -22.09
N LEU A 91 -6.68 -0.74 -21.49
CA LEU A 91 -5.24 -0.97 -21.54
C LEU A 91 -4.74 -1.22 -22.96
N GLN A 92 -5.46 -2.05 -23.73
CA GLN A 92 -5.11 -2.34 -25.12
C GLN A 92 -5.17 -1.09 -26.00
N VAL A 93 -6.20 -0.26 -25.83
CA VAL A 93 -6.33 1.01 -26.56
C VAL A 93 -5.20 1.96 -26.19
N ALA A 94 -4.89 2.10 -24.89
CA ALA A 94 -3.79 2.93 -24.41
C ALA A 94 -2.45 2.46 -25.00
N LEU A 95 -2.16 1.15 -24.93
CA LEU A 95 -0.94 0.56 -25.48
C LEU A 95 -0.79 0.83 -26.98
N ASN A 96 -1.87 0.61 -27.76
CA ASN A 96 -1.86 0.81 -29.20
C ASN A 96 -1.75 2.28 -29.63
N SER A 97 -2.05 3.21 -28.73
CA SER A 97 -2.00 4.65 -29.01
C SER A 97 -0.59 5.25 -28.84
N VAL A 98 0.32 4.56 -28.16
CA VAL A 98 1.68 5.02 -27.91
C VAL A 98 2.61 4.47 -29.00
N ARG A 99 3.51 5.32 -29.51
CA ARG A 99 4.62 4.91 -30.38
C ARG A 99 5.94 5.31 -29.75
N MET A 100 6.96 4.49 -29.95
CA MET A 100 8.33 4.81 -29.55
C MET A 100 8.77 6.10 -30.22
N ARG A 101 9.32 7.03 -29.44
CA ARG A 101 9.86 8.30 -29.95
C ARG A 101 11.27 8.08 -30.51
N SER A 102 11.68 8.92 -31.45
CA SER A 102 12.98 8.77 -32.13
C SER A 102 14.22 8.83 -31.23
N ASN A 103 14.08 9.27 -29.98
CA ASN A 103 15.18 9.43 -29.01
C ASN A 103 14.91 8.66 -27.70
N GLU A 104 14.10 7.60 -27.76
CA GLU A 104 13.94 6.64 -26.67
C GLU A 104 14.92 5.48 -26.86
N ASP A 105 15.56 5.04 -25.78
CA ASP A 105 16.47 3.89 -25.80
C ASP A 105 15.69 2.59 -25.55
N VAL A 106 16.14 1.50 -26.19
CA VAL A 106 15.62 0.15 -25.92
C VAL A 106 16.53 -0.52 -24.91
N HIS A 107 16.05 -0.73 -23.69
CA HIS A 107 16.74 -1.58 -22.72
C HIS A 107 16.45 -3.06 -23.00
N MET A 108 17.44 -3.78 -23.53
CA MET A 108 17.43 -5.25 -23.49
C MET A 108 17.83 -5.70 -22.08
N ARG A 109 17.07 -6.62 -21.48
CA ARG A 109 17.53 -7.37 -20.30
C ARG A 109 18.56 -8.39 -20.77
N ASP A 110 19.79 -8.27 -20.27
CA ASP A 110 20.80 -9.31 -20.45
C ASP A 110 20.29 -10.62 -19.83
N VAL A 111 20.25 -11.68 -20.63
CA VAL A 111 19.86 -13.05 -20.25
C VAL A 111 21.10 -13.85 -19.91
#